data_AF-A0A3D3NSQ5-F1
#
_entry.id   AF-A0A3D3NSQ5-F1
#
_cell.length_a   1.000
_cell.length_b   1.000
_cell.length_c   1.000
_cell.angle_alpha   90.00
_cell.angle_beta   90.00
_cell.angle_gamma   90.00
#
_symmetry.space_group_name_H-M   'P 1'
#
loop_
_entity.id
_entity.type
_entity.pdbx_description
1 polymer ?
#
loop_
_entity_poly.entity_id
_entity_poly.type
_entity_poly.pdbx_seq_one_letter_code
_entity_poly.pdbx_strand_id
1 'polypeptide(L)' 'MKLLLGVLACLAATVFAGDKRARELGIEPGVMRPGALNAITDVPGVRVGHATLDRKSTRL' A
#
# COMPACT_ATOMS: atom_id res chain seq x y z
N MET A 1 -2.87 -14.08 -30.30
CA MET A 1 -3.55 -13.00 -29.56
C MET A 1 -3.83 -13.35 -28.09
N LYS A 2 -4.33 -14.55 -27.77
CA LYS A 2 -4.56 -15.01 -26.38
C LYS A 2 -3.29 -15.07 -25.50
N LEU A 3 -2.16 -15.50 -26.09
CA LEU A 3 -0.85 -15.52 -25.43
C LEU A 3 -0.37 -14.11 -25.04
N LEU A 4 -0.59 -13.12 -25.90
CA LEU A 4 -0.23 -11.73 -25.64
C LEU A 4 -1.04 -11.16 -24.46
N LEU A 5 -2.33 -11.52 -24.37
CA LEU A 5 -3.24 -11.09 -23.31
C LEU A 5 -2.85 -11.70 -21.94
N GLY A 6 -2.43 -12.97 -21.93
CA GLY A 6 -1.97 -13.65 -20.71
C GLY A 6 -0.66 -13.09 -20.16
N VAL A 7 0.30 -12.75 -21.04
CA VAL A 7 1.57 -12.12 -20.65
C VAL A 7 1.34 -10.72 -20.08
N LEU A 8 0.44 -9.93 -20.69
CA LEU A 8 0.09 -8.59 -20.19
C LEU A 8 -0.55 -8.64 -18.79
N ALA A 9 -1.44 -9.60 -18.54
CA ALA A 9 -2.09 -9.77 -17.24
C ALA A 9 -1.10 -10.16 -16.13
N CYS A 10 -0.14 -11.03 -16.44
CA CYS A 10 0.88 -11.46 -15.47
C CYS A 10 1.84 -10.32 -15.09
N LEU A 11 2.18 -9.46 -16.07
CA LEU A 11 3.02 -8.28 -15.83
C LEU A 11 2.32 -7.22 -14.96
N ALA A 12 0.99 -7.12 -15.04
CA ALA A 12 0.23 -6.20 -14.19
C ALA A 12 0.23 -6.65 -12.72
N ALA A 13 0.19 -7.95 -12.45
CA ALA A 13 0.11 -8.49 -11.08
C ALA A 13 1.36 -8.19 -10.23
N THR A 14 2.55 -8.05 -10.84
CA THR A 14 3.79 -7.72 -10.12
C THR A 14 3.86 -6.26 -9.66
N VAL A 15 3.04 -5.38 -10.23
CA VAL A 15 3.05 -3.93 -9.92
C VAL A 15 2.20 -3.59 -8.68
N PHE A 16 1.25 -4.45 -8.29
CA PHE A 16 0.29 -4.19 -7.21
C PHE A 16 0.72 -4.69 -5.82
N ALA A 17 1.98 -5.06 -5.62
CA ALA A 17 2.51 -5.53 -4.33
C ALA A 17 2.82 -4.38 -3.34
N GLY A 18 2.02 -3.31 -3.33
CA GLY A 18 2.06 -2.27 -2.30
C GLY A 18 1.22 -2.68 -1.09
N ASP A 19 1.73 -2.47 0.12
CA ASP A 19 1.12 -2.89 1.39
C ASP A 19 -0.37 -2.55 1.48
N LYS A 20 -1.22 -3.58 1.42
CA LYS A 20 -2.67 -3.43 1.57
C LYS A 20 -3.00 -2.96 2.99
N ARG A 21 -3.86 -1.96 3.11
CA ARG A 21 -4.37 -1.51 4.41
C ARG A 21 -5.44 -2.48 4.91
N ALA A 22 -5.58 -2.63 6.23
CA ALA A 22 -6.57 -3.54 6.83
C ALA A 22 -8.01 -3.33 6.28
N ARG A 23 -8.42 -2.08 6.07
CA ARG A 23 -9.75 -1.74 5.53
C ARG A 23 -9.95 -2.16 4.06
N GLU A 24 -8.88 -2.23 3.28
CA GLU A 24 -8.93 -2.76 1.89
C GLU A 24 -9.16 -4.28 1.88
N LEU A 25 -8.94 -4.95 3.01
CA LEU A 25 -9.21 -6.37 3.22
C LEU A 25 -10.56 -6.61 3.90
N GLY A 26 -11.39 -5.58 4.09
CA GLY A 26 -12.67 -5.68 4.79
C GLY A 26 -12.55 -5.76 6.32
N ILE A 27 -11.36 -5.51 6.88
CA ILE A 27 -11.15 -5.45 8.33
C ILE A 27 -11.33 -3.99 8.75
N GLU A 28 -12.43 -3.70 9.44
CA GLU A 28 -12.81 -2.34 9.85
C GLU A 28 -12.84 -2.19 11.38
N PRO A 29 -11.73 -1.80 12.02
CA PRO A 29 -11.71 -1.55 13.45
C PRO A 29 -12.51 -0.30 13.84
N GLY A 30 -13.23 -0.40 14.96
CA GLY A 30 -13.99 0.69 15.56
C GLY A 30 -15.30 1.02 14.82
N VAL A 31 -16.04 1.98 15.35
CA VAL A 31 -17.34 2.40 14.80
C VAL A 31 -17.28 3.73 14.03
N MET A 32 -16.19 4.49 14.18
CA MET A 32 -16.02 5.78 13.51
C MET A 32 -15.37 5.62 12.15
N ARG A 33 -15.74 6.49 11.21
CA ARG A 33 -15.08 6.58 9.91
C ARG A 33 -13.70 7.23 10.09
N PRO A 34 -12.66 6.73 9.41
CA PRO A 34 -11.34 7.35 9.44
C PRO A 34 -11.32 8.69 8.70
N GLY A 35 -10.25 9.46 8.88
CA GLY A 35 -9.95 10.62 8.05
C GLY A 35 -9.62 10.23 6.61
N ALA A 36 -9.44 11.23 5.74
CA ALA A 36 -9.27 11.04 4.31
C ALA A 36 -8.06 10.17 3.95
N LEU A 37 -6.95 10.33 4.68
CA LEU A 37 -5.73 9.56 4.50
C LEU A 37 -5.71 8.30 5.38
N ASN A 38 -6.65 8.14 6.31
CA ASN A 38 -6.64 7.13 7.36
C ASN A 38 -5.27 7.07 8.06
N ALA A 39 -4.74 8.25 8.41
CA ALA A 39 -3.40 8.44 8.95
C ALA A 39 -3.36 9.64 9.91
N ILE A 40 -2.34 9.70 10.77
CA ILE A 40 -2.22 10.79 11.76
C ILE A 40 -2.06 12.19 11.12
N THR A 41 -1.55 12.25 9.88
CA THR A 41 -1.39 13.48 9.10
C THR A 41 -2.71 14.07 8.60
N ASP A 42 -3.84 13.40 8.82
CA ASP A 42 -5.17 13.99 8.60
C ASP A 42 -5.42 15.22 9.49
N VAL A 43 -4.64 15.39 10.56
CA VAL A 43 -4.72 16.57 11.45
C VAL A 43 -3.84 17.71 10.90
N PRO A 44 -4.38 18.92 10.67
CA PRO A 44 -3.62 20.06 10.18
C PRO A 44 -2.39 20.37 11.04
N GLY A 45 -1.24 20.53 10.39
CA GLY A 45 0.04 20.82 11.06
C GLY A 45 0.85 19.59 11.49
N VAL A 46 0.27 18.38 11.47
CA VAL A 46 0.98 17.13 11.78
C VAL A 46 1.80 16.65 10.59
N ARG A 47 3.06 16.25 10.85
CA ARG A 47 4.00 15.73 9.85
C ARG A 47 4.64 14.44 10.36
N VAL A 48 4.96 13.52 9.43
CA VAL A 48 5.63 12.25 9.72
C VAL A 48 6.81 12.08 8.76
N GLY A 49 7.94 11.59 9.28
CA GLY A 49 9.13 11.27 8.49
C GLY A 49 9.71 9.92 8.92
N HIS A 50 10.19 9.13 7.96
CA HIS A 50 10.81 7.83 8.21
C HIS A 50 12.28 7.83 7.80
N ALA A 51 13.13 7.23 8.62
CA ALA A 51 14.50 6.88 8.28
C ALA A 51 14.66 5.36 8.48
N THR A 52 14.66 4.63 7.38
CA THR A 52 14.81 3.17 7.41
C THR A 52 16.26 2.81 7.12
N LEU A 53 16.92 2.20 8.10
CA LEU A 53 18.29 1.69 7.97
C LEU A 53 18.24 0.16 7.94
N ASP A 54 18.30 -0.41 6.75
CA ASP A 54 18.42 -1.85 6.56
C ASP A 54 19.83 -2.20 6.06
N ARG A 55 20.60 -2.86 6.92
CA ARG A 55 22.01 -3.22 6.66
C ARG A 55 22.16 -4.29 5.58
N LYS A 56 21.10 -5.03 5.24
CA LYS A 56 21.16 -6.17 4.29
C LYS A 56 20.16 -6.05 3.13
N SER A 57 19.59 -4.88 2.86
CA SER A 57 18.69 -4.68 1.71
C SER A 57 19.48 -4.72 0.40
N THR A 58 19.98 -5.90 0.02
CA THR A 58 20.28 -6.20 -1.37
C THR A 58 18.92 -6.32 -2.04
N ARG A 59 18.42 -5.21 -2.61
CA ARG A 59 17.34 -5.29 -3.58
C ARG A 59 17.87 -6.09 -4.77
N LEU A 60 17.36 -7.31 -4.92
CA LEU A 60 17.39 -8.04 -6.18
C LEU A 60 16.51 -7.32 -7.21
#